data_AF-A0A3Q9FU90-F1
#
_entry.id   AF-A0A3Q9FU90-F1
#
_cell.length_a   1.000
_cell.length_b   1.000
_cell.length_c   1.000
_cell.angle_alpha   90.00
_cell.angle_beta   90.00
_cell.angle_gamma   90.00
#
_symmetry.space_group_name_H-M   'P 1'
#
loop_
_entity.id
_entity.type
_entity.pdbx_description
1 polymer ?
#
loop_
_entity_poly.entity_id
_entity_poly.type
_entity_poly.pdbx_seq_one_letter_code
_entity_poly.pdbx_strand_id
1 'polypeptide(L)' 'MVHGENLAKDLRRDHGFVHVGRTKDGKAVVMRKGRRWTVVPLRWLTEDAVDTIKAQAGIGLV' A
#
# COMPACT_ATOMS: atom_id res chain seq x y z
N MET A 1 -12.43 8.02 3.87
CA MET A 1 -12.03 7.36 2.61
C MET A 1 -10.71 7.92 2.12
N VAL A 2 -9.81 7.07 1.61
CA VAL A 2 -8.46 7.45 1.17
C VAL A 2 -8.24 7.01 -0.28
N HIS A 3 -7.61 7.84 -1.09
CA HIS A 3 -7.20 7.46 -2.44
C HIS A 3 -5.98 6.53 -2.36
N GLY A 4 -6.00 5.37 -3.02
CA GLY A 4 -4.91 4.38 -2.96
C GLY A 4 -3.53 4.93 -3.32
N GLU A 5 -3.47 5.90 -4.22
CA GLU A 5 -2.26 6.63 -4.61
C GLU A 5 -1.66 7.41 -3.44
N ASN A 6 -2.50 7.96 -2.56
CA ASN A 6 -2.04 8.64 -1.35
C ASN A 6 -1.49 7.60 -0.36
N LEU A 7 -2.17 6.47 -0.17
CA LEU A 7 -1.65 5.38 0.65
C LEU A 7 -0.30 4.88 0.12
N ALA A 8 -0.15 4.70 -1.19
CA ALA A 8 1.12 4.29 -1.79
C ALA A 8 2.24 5.33 -1.58
N LYS A 9 1.91 6.63 -1.64
CA LYS A 9 2.84 7.71 -1.31
C LYS A 9 3.26 7.67 0.15
N ASP A 10 2.32 7.49 1.07
CA ASP A 10 2.58 7.41 2.52
C ASP A 10 3.44 6.18 2.86
N LEU A 11 3.14 5.01 2.29
CA LEU A 11 3.96 3.80 2.43
C LEU A 11 5.41 4.03 1.98
N ARG A 12 5.60 4.79 0.90
CA ARG A 12 6.93 5.15 0.41
C ARG A 12 7.62 6.17 1.32
N ARG A 13 6.95 7.26 1.66
CA ARG A 13 7.51 8.40 2.41
C ARG A 13 7.78 8.03 3.87
N ASP A 14 6.82 7.39 4.52
CA ASP A 14 6.79 7.26 5.98
C ASP A 14 7.19 5.86 6.45
N HIS A 15 7.09 4.85 5.58
CA HIS A 15 7.34 3.46 5.95
C HIS A 15 8.50 2.79 5.17
N GLY A 16 9.10 3.48 4.21
CA GLY A 16 10.28 3.01 3.46
C GLY A 16 9.98 1.91 2.43
N PHE A 17 8.74 1.81 1.97
CA PHE A 17 8.40 0.93 0.86
C PHE A 17 8.83 1.52 -0.48
N VAL A 18 9.16 0.68 -1.46
CA VAL A 18 9.46 1.08 -2.83
C VAL A 18 8.46 0.47 -3.81
N HIS A 19 8.12 1.23 -4.85
CA HIS A 19 7.28 0.74 -5.94
C HIS A 19 8.12 -0.18 -6.83
N VAL A 20 7.65 -1.41 -7.03
CA VAL A 20 8.37 -2.45 -7.81
C VAL A 20 7.62 -2.88 -9.06
N GLY A 21 6.36 -2.49 -9.20
CA GLY A 21 5.59 -2.70 -10.41
C GLY A 21 4.09 -2.47 -10.21
N ARG A 22 3.33 -2.65 -11.28
CA ARG A 22 1.87 -2.59 -11.29
C ARG A 22 1.28 -3.94 -11.67
N THR A 23 0.04 -4.18 -11.26
CA THR A 23 -0.75 -5.30 -11.78
C THR A 23 -0.98 -5.12 -13.29
N LYS A 24 -1.23 -6.24 -14.00
CA LYS A 24 -1.40 -6.25 -15.46
C LYS A 24 -2.52 -5.31 -15.95
N ASP A 25 -3.56 -5.14 -15.14
CA ASP A 25 -4.69 -4.25 -15.41
C ASP A 25 -4.43 -2.78 -15.02
N GLY A 26 -3.28 -2.48 -14.43
CA GLY A 26 -2.90 -1.14 -13.97
C GLY A 26 -3.68 -0.63 -12.76
N LYS A 27 -4.54 -1.45 -12.14
CA LYS A 27 -5.45 -1.02 -11.06
C LYS A 27 -4.86 -1.13 -9.66
N ALA A 28 -3.65 -1.67 -9.51
CA ALA A 28 -2.94 -1.71 -8.25
C ALA A 28 -1.43 -1.57 -8.45
N VAL A 29 -0.76 -1.04 -7.42
CA VAL A 29 0.70 -1.01 -7.33
C VAL A 29 1.18 -2.07 -6.36
N VAL A 30 2.29 -2.72 -6.71
CA VAL A 30 3.01 -3.62 -5.84
C VAL A 30 4.13 -2.83 -5.17
N MET A 31 4.19 -2.89 -3.86
CA MET A 31 5.18 -2.21 -3.04
C MET A 31 5.98 -3.20 -2.20
N ARG A 32 7.27 -2.92 -1.99
CA ARG A 32 8.20 -3.80 -1.27
C ARG A 32 9.02 -3.05 -0.23
N LYS A 33 9.26 -3.68 0.93
CA LYS A 33 10.25 -3.26 1.94
C LYS A 33 11.01 -4.48 2.44
N GLY A 34 12.29 -4.63 2.06
CA GLY A 34 13.08 -5.81 2.41
C GLY A 34 12.45 -7.11 1.91
N ARG A 35 11.93 -7.93 2.83
CA ARG A 35 11.18 -9.17 2.52
C ARG A 35 9.65 -8.99 2.54
N ARG A 36 9.14 -7.82 2.94
CA ARG A 36 7.71 -7.52 3.00
C ARG A 36 7.21 -7.00 1.68
N TRP A 37 5.99 -7.40 1.34
CA TRP A 37 5.30 -7.02 0.12
C TRP A 37 3.88 -6.59 0.47
N THR A 38 3.36 -5.63 -0.27
CA THR A 38 1.96 -5.24 -0.17
C THR A 38 1.45 -4.79 -1.54
N VAL A 39 0.14 -4.89 -1.74
CA VAL A 39 -0.55 -4.49 -2.96
C VAL A 39 -1.53 -3.39 -2.59
N VAL A 40 -1.40 -2.24 -3.24
CA VAL A 40 -2.26 -1.08 -2.99
C VAL A 40 -3.17 -0.86 -4.20
N PRO A 41 -4.50 -1.07 -4.07
CA PRO A 41 -5.44 -0.77 -5.13
C PRO A 41 -5.50 0.74 -5.40
N LEU A 42 -5.43 1.15 -6.66
CA LEU A 42 -5.52 2.53 -7.13
C LEU A 42 -6.99 2.93 -7.30
N ARG A 43 -7.69 3.05 -6.18
CA ARG A 43 -9.09 3.47 -6.10
C ARG A 43 -9.36 4.12 -4.75
N TRP A 44 -10.57 4.60 -4.56
CA TRP A 44 -11.05 4.96 -3.22
C TRP A 44 -11.12 3.73 -2.32
N LEU A 45 -10.52 3.85 -1.14
CA LEU A 45 -10.45 2.83 -0.11
C LEU A 45 -11.22 3.30 1.13
N THR A 46 -11.92 2.36 1.76
CA THR A 46 -12.44 2.53 3.12
C THR A 46 -11.28 2.53 4.11
N GLU A 47 -11.51 3.05 5.32
CA GLU A 47 -10.49 3.07 6.37
C GLU A 47 -10.09 1.64 6.76
N ASP A 48 -11.05 0.73 6.92
CA ASP A 48 -10.78 -0.70 7.15
C ASP A 48 -9.88 -1.34 6.08
N ALA A 49 -10.06 -0.97 4.81
CA ALA A 49 -9.22 -1.46 3.73
C ALA A 49 -7.80 -0.90 3.82
N VAL A 50 -7.64 0.36 4.21
CA VAL A 50 -6.33 0.97 4.47
C VAL A 50 -5.64 0.25 5.62
N ASP A 51 -6.34 0.01 6.72
CA ASP A 51 -5.80 -0.65 7.91
C ASP A 51 -5.42 -2.10 7.64
N THR A 52 -6.24 -2.82 6.88
CA THR A 52 -5.92 -4.18 6.41
C THR A 52 -4.64 -4.20 5.58
N ILE A 53 -4.49 -3.28 4.63
CA ILE A 53 -3.29 -3.18 3.78
C ILE A 53 -2.04 -2.86 4.62
N LYS A 54 -2.17 -1.94 5.58
CA LYS A 54 -1.09 -1.60 6.51
C LYS A 54 -0.71 -2.80 7.37
N ALA A 55 -1.68 -3.50 7.96
CA ALA A 55 -1.44 -4.71 8.75
C ALA A 55 -0.74 -5.81 7.94
N GLN A 56 -1.17 -6.07 6.70
CA GLN A 56 -0.52 -7.00 5.77
C GLN A 56 0.91 -6.57 5.42
N ALA A 57 1.16 -5.26 5.31
CA ALA A 57 2.49 -4.69 5.14
C ALA A 57 3.33 -4.76 6.44
N GLY A 58 2.78 -5.27 7.54
CA GLY A 58 3.38 -5.28 8.87
C GLY A 58 3.57 -3.87 9.43
N ILE A 59 2.71 -2.94 9.02
CA ILE A 59 2.56 -1.59 9.54
C ILE A 59 1.32 -1.61 10.41
N GLY A 60 1.50 -1.69 11.72
CA GLY A 60 0.41 -1.81 12.68
C GLY A 60 0.93 -1.53 14.08
N LEU A 61 0.07 -0.87 14.86
CA LEU A 61 0.34 -0.23 16.14
C LEU A 61 0.89 -1.23 17.17
N VAL A 62 1.96 -0.85 17.85
CA VAL A 62 2.29 -1.38 19.18
C VAL A 62 1.18 -0.96 20.15
#